data_AF-A0A165P3G3-F1
#
_entry.id   AF-A0A165P3G3-F1
#
_cell.length_a   1.000
_cell.length_b   1.000
_cell.length_c   1.000
_cell.angle_alpha   90.00
_cell.angle_beta   90.00
_cell.angle_gamma   90.00
#
_symmetry.space_group_name_H-M   'P 1'
#
loop_
_entity.id
_entity.type
_entity.pdbx_description
1 polymer ?
#
loop_
_entity_poly.entity_id
_entity_poly.type
_entity_poly.pdbx_seq_one_letter_code
_entity_poly.pdbx_strand_id
1 'polypeptide(L)'
;MSLTYDTGYPTPRERFRGAVRKVIHMHRASTVLSRRGTLIGAEPGIDPRRQSAFMLYGHLQRDCQIEITDYSKTNLRAKRMDNEDFVDWLRDPVESARHPWVKVRWINVSGISWDVTSALAMKYSLHPLALEDILSQRKTAASKANYYPNHLFLRILRHTVGDDSEPEQITAKPRSSSPIPIADDKSKRTVISQVRPLDEGLNGQEPRVSADTEGLRKGGVNVNIQPVFICLFRDGTVISITPDLNLGFTGAISERLRLLDGVLRTSSDGSVLVEGLIDLIVDKAMEVVEEYQGRILKLERQVLIRPKMKTVRYLHIMSGDLILHKRTLTPIRSLIYGLRRYDVDRCAALADPFSEQSVPAKNNQGYLSSTAKTYLADVMDHMEYILASLDMFDHVAENLIDCTFNMASGDMSQTMRRLMLVTVIMLPLTFISGYFVRSIQPSSGSLVLNRFRG
;
A
#
# COMPACT_ATOMS: atom_id res chain seq x y z
N MET A 1 -42.95 12.54 -65.26
CA MET A 1 -42.60 13.28 -64.04
C MET A 1 -43.43 12.70 -62.91
N SER A 2 -42.87 11.76 -62.15
CA SER A 2 -43.47 11.18 -60.94
C SER A 2 -42.33 10.65 -60.07
N LEU A 3 -41.87 11.48 -59.14
CA LEU A 3 -40.88 11.15 -58.11
C LEU A 3 -41.59 10.38 -57.00
N THR A 4 -41.30 9.09 -56.84
CA THR A 4 -41.62 8.34 -55.63
C THR A 4 -40.45 8.45 -54.66
N TYR A 5 -40.64 9.22 -53.59
CA TYR A 5 -39.72 9.28 -52.45
C TYR A 5 -39.75 7.94 -51.71
N ASP A 6 -38.66 7.18 -51.77
CA ASP A 6 -38.46 6.03 -50.91
C ASP A 6 -38.04 6.54 -49.52
N THR A 7 -38.97 6.49 -48.57
CA THR A 7 -38.76 6.98 -47.20
C THR A 7 -38.02 5.89 -46.42
N GLY A 8 -36.70 6.06 -46.28
CA GLY A 8 -35.79 5.16 -45.58
C GLY A 8 -36.03 5.06 -44.06
N TYR A 9 -37.19 4.57 -43.64
CA TYR A 9 -37.48 4.23 -42.25
C TYR A 9 -37.30 2.73 -42.04
N PRO A 10 -36.43 2.30 -41.10
CA PRO A 10 -36.21 0.88 -40.84
C PRO A 10 -37.50 0.23 -40.35
N THR A 11 -37.78 -0.97 -40.84
CA THR A 11 -39.00 -1.73 -40.51
C THR A 11 -39.07 -2.02 -39.00
N PRO A 12 -40.26 -2.20 -38.41
CA PRO A 12 -40.40 -2.44 -36.96
C PRO A 12 -39.58 -3.64 -36.45
N ARG A 13 -39.45 -4.69 -37.27
CA ARG A 13 -38.59 -5.86 -36.98
C ARG A 13 -37.10 -5.53 -36.96
N GLU A 14 -36.63 -4.64 -37.82
CA GLU A 14 -35.24 -4.19 -37.85
C GLU A 14 -34.92 -3.26 -36.69
N ARG A 15 -35.86 -2.40 -36.30
CA ARG A 15 -35.74 -1.59 -35.07
C ARG A 15 -35.67 -2.48 -33.83
N PHE A 16 -36.48 -3.53 -33.77
CA PHE A 16 -36.45 -4.50 -32.68
C PHE A 16 -35.12 -5.29 -32.64
N ARG A 17 -34.65 -5.81 -33.78
CA ARG A 17 -33.34 -6.50 -33.85
C ARG A 17 -32.17 -5.55 -33.53
N GLY A 18 -32.27 -4.29 -33.94
CA GLY A 18 -31.31 -3.24 -33.59
C GLY A 18 -31.29 -2.94 -32.09
N ALA A 19 -32.47 -2.82 -31.47
CA ALA A 19 -32.60 -2.65 -30.02
C ALA A 19 -32.04 -3.86 -29.25
N VAL A 20 -32.39 -5.08 -29.65
CA VAL A 20 -31.88 -6.32 -29.04
C VAL A 20 -30.36 -6.42 -29.17
N ARG A 21 -29.79 -6.12 -30.35
CA ARG A 21 -28.32 -6.09 -30.52
C ARG A 21 -27.67 -5.00 -29.67
N LYS A 22 -28.30 -3.84 -29.53
CA LYS A 22 -27.80 -2.74 -28.69
C LYS A 22 -27.80 -3.14 -27.21
N VAL A 23 -28.84 -3.84 -26.75
CA VAL A 23 -28.93 -4.40 -25.39
C VAL A 23 -27.87 -5.49 -25.17
N ILE A 24 -27.67 -6.39 -26.14
CA ILE A 24 -26.63 -7.43 -26.05
C ILE A 24 -25.22 -6.80 -26.05
N HIS A 25 -24.96 -5.77 -26.86
CA HIS A 25 -23.70 -5.03 -26.86
C HIS A 25 -23.52 -4.23 -25.56
N MET A 26 -24.58 -3.69 -24.98
CA MET A 26 -24.53 -2.98 -23.70
C MET A 26 -24.25 -3.94 -22.54
N HIS A 27 -24.85 -5.14 -22.55
CA HIS A 27 -24.53 -6.21 -21.62
C HIS A 27 -23.08 -6.68 -21.75
N ARG A 28 -22.57 -6.88 -22.98
CA ARG A 28 -21.16 -7.23 -23.25
C ARG A 28 -20.18 -6.13 -22.87
N ALA A 29 -20.52 -4.86 -23.12
CA ALA A 29 -19.73 -3.72 -22.69
C ALA A 29 -19.70 -3.59 -21.15
N SER A 30 -20.82 -3.87 -20.48
CA SER A 30 -20.91 -3.97 -19.01
C SER A 30 -20.06 -5.13 -18.46
N THR A 31 -19.98 -6.26 -19.16
CA THR A 31 -19.10 -7.39 -18.77
C THR A 31 -17.62 -7.10 -19.04
N VAL A 32 -17.28 -6.36 -20.10
CA VAL A 32 -15.90 -5.92 -20.36
C VAL A 32 -15.46 -4.83 -19.39
N LEU A 33 -16.37 -3.94 -18.96
CA LEU A 33 -16.15 -3.02 -17.84
C LEU A 33 -15.98 -3.75 -16.50
N SER A 34 -16.57 -4.94 -16.33
CA SER A 34 -16.37 -5.80 -15.15
C SER A 34 -14.95 -6.40 -15.06
N ARG A 35 -14.15 -6.41 -16.14
CA ARG A 35 -12.77 -6.93 -16.11
C ARG A 35 -11.78 -6.03 -15.36
N ARG A 36 -12.16 -4.80 -15.00
CA ARG A 36 -11.34 -3.89 -14.18
C ARG A 36 -12.10 -3.50 -12.91
N GLY A 37 -11.90 -4.26 -11.84
CA GLY A 37 -12.07 -3.92 -10.43
C GLY A 37 -13.34 -3.14 -10.02
N THR A 38 -14.18 -3.76 -9.19
CA THR A 38 -15.35 -3.17 -8.49
C THR A 38 -16.17 -2.21 -9.35
N LEU A 39 -17.23 -2.73 -9.97
CA LEU A 39 -18.29 -1.94 -10.61
C LEU A 39 -18.68 -0.76 -9.70
N ILE A 40 -18.31 0.45 -10.11
CA ILE A 40 -18.71 1.69 -9.43
C ILE A 40 -20.24 1.75 -9.47
N GLY A 41 -20.89 1.56 -8.31
CA GLY A 41 -22.35 1.51 -8.18
C GLY A 41 -22.98 0.11 -8.05
N ALA A 42 -22.20 -0.97 -7.93
CA ALA A 42 -22.74 -2.27 -7.53
C ALA A 42 -23.19 -2.28 -6.06
N GLU A 43 -24.16 -3.14 -5.73
CA GLU A 43 -24.55 -3.39 -4.33
C GLU A 43 -23.31 -3.80 -3.52
N PRO A 44 -23.08 -3.20 -2.34
CA PRO A 44 -21.90 -3.48 -1.54
C PRO A 44 -22.00 -4.90 -0.94
N GLY A 45 -20.85 -5.59 -0.88
CA GLY A 45 -20.74 -6.94 -0.35
C GLY A 45 -20.78 -8.02 -1.42
N ILE A 46 -19.99 -9.08 -1.20
CA ILE A 46 -19.91 -10.24 -2.08
C ILE A 46 -20.63 -11.41 -1.43
N ASP A 47 -21.67 -11.93 -2.09
CA ASP A 47 -22.27 -13.20 -1.72
C ASP A 47 -21.63 -14.34 -2.53
N PRO A 48 -20.90 -15.27 -1.89
CA PRO A 48 -20.22 -16.36 -2.59
C PRO A 48 -21.19 -17.32 -3.30
N ARG A 49 -22.48 -17.33 -2.93
CA ARG A 49 -23.50 -18.18 -3.54
C ARG A 49 -23.98 -17.63 -4.89
N ARG A 50 -23.72 -16.35 -5.19
CA ARG A 50 -24.16 -15.71 -6.44
C ARG A 50 -23.14 -15.97 -7.55
N GLN A 51 -23.63 -16.37 -8.72
CA GLN A 51 -22.79 -16.62 -9.90
C GLN A 51 -22.05 -15.35 -10.39
N SER A 52 -22.57 -14.16 -10.11
CA SER A 52 -21.90 -12.88 -10.39
C SER A 52 -20.58 -12.73 -9.64
N ALA A 53 -20.49 -13.25 -8.41
CA ALA A 53 -19.27 -13.20 -7.61
C ALA A 53 -18.17 -14.07 -8.22
N PHE A 54 -18.51 -15.28 -8.68
CA PHE A 54 -17.60 -16.16 -9.40
C PHE A 54 -17.08 -15.52 -10.69
N MET A 55 -17.95 -14.84 -11.46
CA MET A 55 -17.52 -14.15 -12.68
C MET A 55 -16.54 -13.00 -12.42
N LEU A 56 -16.64 -12.33 -11.27
CA LEU A 56 -15.78 -11.20 -10.91
C LEU A 56 -14.44 -11.65 -10.30
N TYR A 57 -14.45 -12.67 -9.44
CA TYR A 57 -13.30 -13.05 -8.62
C TYR A 57 -12.75 -14.44 -8.89
N GLY A 58 -13.43 -15.27 -9.69
CA GLY A 58 -13.01 -16.65 -9.98
C GLY A 58 -11.68 -16.75 -10.76
N HIS A 59 -11.17 -15.64 -11.30
CA HIS A 59 -9.83 -15.58 -11.90
C HIS A 59 -8.71 -15.51 -10.84
N LEU A 60 -9.03 -15.25 -9.57
CA LEU A 60 -8.07 -15.23 -8.48
C LEU A 60 -7.79 -16.65 -8.01
N GLN A 61 -6.94 -17.35 -8.75
CA GLN A 61 -6.39 -18.64 -8.36
C GLN A 61 -4.92 -18.45 -8.01
N ARG A 62 -4.58 -18.75 -6.76
CA ARG A 62 -3.22 -18.76 -6.24
C ARG A 62 -3.04 -19.97 -5.34
N ASP A 63 -1.86 -20.56 -5.36
CA ASP A 63 -1.50 -21.65 -4.45
C ASP A 63 -1.43 -21.09 -3.04
N CYS A 64 -2.38 -21.47 -2.19
CA CYS A 64 -2.42 -21.03 -0.81
C CYS A 64 -1.82 -22.13 0.07
N GLN A 65 -1.02 -21.72 1.04
CA GLN A 65 -0.57 -22.59 2.11
C GLN A 65 -1.48 -22.37 3.31
N ILE A 66 -2.15 -23.43 3.76
CA ILE A 66 -3.15 -23.33 4.82
C ILE A 66 -2.69 -24.15 6.02
N GLU A 67 -2.61 -23.51 7.18
CA GLU A 67 -2.24 -24.14 8.44
C GLU A 67 -3.39 -24.05 9.45
N ILE A 68 -3.89 -25.19 9.88
CA ILE A 68 -4.93 -25.31 10.89
C ILE A 68 -4.29 -25.76 12.19
N THR A 69 -4.39 -24.92 13.22
CA THR A 69 -3.88 -25.18 14.56
C THR A 69 -5.02 -25.22 15.55
N ASP A 70 -5.36 -26.43 16.00
CA ASP A 70 -6.32 -26.69 17.07
C ASP A 70 -5.58 -26.81 18.40
N TYR A 71 -5.96 -26.00 19.37
CA TYR A 71 -5.29 -26.02 20.66
C TYR A 71 -6.21 -25.79 21.86
N SER A 72 -5.74 -26.27 23.00
CA SER A 72 -6.28 -26.05 24.34
C SER A 72 -5.13 -25.85 25.32
N LYS A 73 -5.37 -25.84 26.62
CA LYS A 73 -4.30 -25.72 27.61
C LYS A 73 -3.33 -26.90 27.57
N THR A 74 -3.83 -28.11 27.30
CA THR A 74 -3.06 -29.36 27.39
C THR A 74 -2.65 -29.92 26.03
N ASN A 75 -3.49 -29.81 25.00
CA ASN A 75 -3.28 -30.49 23.72
C ASN A 75 -3.11 -29.49 22.56
N LEU A 76 -2.21 -29.79 21.63
CA LEU A 76 -1.95 -29.01 20.41
C LEU A 76 -2.00 -29.97 19.21
N ARG A 77 -2.72 -29.60 18.16
CA ARG A 77 -2.72 -30.30 16.88
C ARG A 77 -2.59 -29.27 15.76
N ALA A 78 -1.52 -29.36 14.98
CA ALA A 78 -1.31 -28.55 13.79
C ALA A 78 -1.37 -29.44 12.53
N LYS A 79 -2.06 -28.98 11.50
CA LYS A 79 -2.15 -29.64 10.18
C LYS A 79 -1.92 -28.60 9.09
N ARG A 80 -1.12 -28.95 8.09
CA ARG A 80 -0.91 -28.14 6.88
C ARG A 80 -1.61 -28.78 5.70
N MET A 81 -2.17 -27.97 4.81
CA MET A 81 -3.00 -28.38 3.68
C MET A 81 -2.81 -27.42 2.52
N ASP A 82 -2.98 -27.94 1.31
CA ASP A 82 -3.07 -27.16 0.07
C ASP A 82 -4.53 -26.76 -0.20
N ASN A 83 -4.78 -26.04 -1.30
CA ASN A 83 -6.11 -25.52 -1.65
C ASN A 83 -7.17 -26.62 -1.76
N GLU A 84 -6.89 -27.67 -2.53
CA GLU A 84 -7.86 -28.73 -2.84
C GLU A 84 -8.18 -29.56 -1.59
N ASP A 85 -7.13 -30.04 -0.92
CA ASP A 85 -7.22 -30.78 0.35
C ASP A 85 -8.03 -30.02 1.41
N PHE A 86 -7.83 -28.70 1.49
CA PHE A 86 -8.54 -27.87 2.44
C PHE A 86 -10.02 -27.73 2.09
N VAL A 87 -10.36 -27.51 0.82
CA VAL A 87 -11.75 -27.37 0.36
C VAL A 87 -12.51 -28.68 0.57
N ASP A 88 -11.90 -29.82 0.25
CA ASP A 88 -12.53 -31.12 0.46
C ASP A 88 -12.71 -31.44 1.94
N TRP A 89 -11.68 -31.16 2.77
CA TRP A 89 -11.80 -31.28 4.22
C TRP A 89 -12.90 -30.39 4.82
N LEU A 90 -13.10 -29.17 4.29
CA LEU A 90 -14.13 -28.25 4.77
C LEU A 90 -15.55 -28.70 4.41
N ARG A 91 -15.70 -29.37 3.25
CA ARG A 91 -16.96 -29.97 2.78
C ARG A 91 -17.39 -31.13 3.66
N ASP A 92 -16.43 -31.94 4.13
CA ASP A 92 -16.72 -33.08 4.99
C ASP A 92 -17.12 -32.61 6.41
N PRO A 93 -18.40 -32.77 6.82
CA PRO A 93 -18.88 -32.23 8.09
C PRO A 93 -18.32 -32.96 9.30
N VAL A 94 -17.87 -34.21 9.14
CA VAL A 94 -17.32 -35.04 10.23
C VAL A 94 -15.85 -34.68 10.49
N GLU A 95 -15.03 -34.59 9.44
CA GLU A 95 -13.61 -34.26 9.55
C GLU A 95 -13.38 -32.79 9.92
N SER A 96 -14.22 -31.89 9.41
CA SER A 96 -14.18 -30.48 9.79
C SER A 96 -14.77 -30.21 11.18
N ALA A 97 -15.45 -31.17 11.79
CA ALA A 97 -16.02 -31.00 13.12
C ALA A 97 -14.93 -30.72 14.15
N ARG A 98 -15.29 -29.89 15.13
CA ARG A 98 -14.38 -29.55 16.20
C ARG A 98 -14.38 -30.64 17.26
N HIS A 99 -13.19 -31.15 17.60
CA HIS A 99 -13.07 -32.12 18.68
C HIS A 99 -13.36 -31.44 20.04
N PRO A 100 -14.06 -32.10 21.00
CA PRO A 100 -14.46 -31.49 22.27
C PRO A 100 -13.35 -30.85 23.13
N TRP A 101 -12.09 -31.28 22.99
CA TRP A 101 -10.99 -30.69 23.76
C TRP A 101 -10.49 -29.37 23.17
N VAL A 102 -10.80 -29.08 21.90
CA VAL A 102 -10.32 -27.89 21.20
C VAL A 102 -11.06 -26.66 21.71
N LYS A 103 -10.31 -25.74 22.30
CA LYS A 103 -10.86 -24.45 22.77
C LYS A 103 -10.69 -23.36 21.72
N VAL A 104 -9.52 -23.34 21.06
CA VAL A 104 -9.22 -22.39 20.00
C VAL A 104 -8.83 -23.15 18.74
N ARG A 105 -9.37 -22.70 17.60
CA ARG A 105 -9.08 -23.22 16.27
C ARG A 105 -8.56 -22.05 15.47
N TRP A 106 -7.30 -22.11 15.10
CA TRP A 106 -6.69 -21.09 14.28
C TRP A 106 -6.51 -21.61 12.86
N ILE A 107 -7.15 -20.95 11.89
CA ILE A 107 -7.00 -21.24 10.46
C ILE A 107 -6.19 -20.10 9.87
N ASN A 108 -4.95 -20.39 9.51
CA ASN A 108 -4.05 -19.44 8.89
C ASN A 108 -3.91 -19.72 7.41
N VAL A 109 -4.30 -18.76 6.58
CA VAL A 109 -4.28 -18.86 5.12
C VAL A 109 -3.23 -17.88 4.59
N SER A 110 -2.19 -18.43 3.96
CA SER A 110 -1.18 -17.68 3.22
C SER A 110 -1.48 -17.79 1.73
N GLY A 111 -1.78 -16.66 1.09
CA GLY A 111 -2.34 -16.59 -0.26
C GLY A 111 -3.82 -16.27 -0.24
N ILE A 112 -4.31 -15.63 -1.30
CA ILE A 112 -5.73 -15.34 -1.48
C ILE A 112 -6.18 -15.98 -2.78
N SER A 113 -7.00 -17.03 -2.64
CA SER A 113 -7.67 -17.73 -3.74
C SER A 113 -9.19 -17.68 -3.53
N TRP A 114 -9.93 -17.53 -4.62
CA TRP A 114 -11.40 -17.51 -4.59
C TRP A 114 -11.98 -18.80 -4.01
N ASP A 115 -11.42 -19.95 -4.38
CA ASP A 115 -11.96 -21.26 -4.01
C ASP A 115 -11.90 -21.48 -2.48
N VAL A 116 -10.76 -21.14 -1.88
CA VAL A 116 -10.54 -21.21 -0.43
C VAL A 116 -11.38 -20.16 0.31
N THR A 117 -11.36 -18.91 -0.16
CA THR A 117 -12.03 -17.80 0.55
C THR A 117 -13.55 -17.94 0.48
N SER A 118 -14.10 -18.39 -0.65
CA SER A 118 -15.54 -18.65 -0.81
C SER A 118 -15.99 -19.84 0.04
N ALA A 119 -15.20 -20.92 0.11
CA ALA A 119 -15.48 -22.07 0.96
C ALA A 119 -15.50 -21.67 2.46
N LEU A 120 -14.51 -20.90 2.90
CA LEU A 120 -14.48 -20.32 4.26
C LEU A 120 -15.68 -19.43 4.55
N ALA A 121 -16.03 -18.54 3.60
CA ALA A 121 -17.16 -17.64 3.75
C ALA A 121 -18.49 -18.39 3.89
N MET A 122 -18.68 -19.49 3.15
CA MET A 122 -19.87 -20.32 3.25
C MET A 122 -19.92 -21.13 4.56
N LYS A 123 -18.80 -21.71 5.00
CA LYS A 123 -18.75 -22.53 6.22
C LYS A 123 -18.97 -21.70 7.48
N TYR A 124 -18.26 -20.57 7.58
CA TYR A 124 -18.24 -19.73 8.77
C TYR A 124 -19.21 -18.54 8.69
N SER A 125 -19.99 -18.44 7.61
CA SER A 125 -20.94 -17.33 7.38
C SER A 125 -20.28 -15.95 7.54
N LEU A 126 -19.17 -15.74 6.82
CA LEU A 126 -18.48 -14.45 6.76
C LEU A 126 -19.41 -13.39 6.16
N HIS A 127 -19.29 -12.16 6.65
CA HIS A 127 -20.15 -11.07 6.20
C HIS A 127 -19.76 -10.69 4.76
N PRO A 128 -20.72 -10.43 3.85
CA PRO A 128 -20.41 -10.11 2.44
C PRO A 128 -19.43 -8.95 2.26
N LEU A 129 -19.51 -7.92 3.10
CA LEU A 129 -18.57 -6.79 3.09
C LEU A 129 -17.15 -7.16 3.54
N ALA A 130 -17.02 -8.08 4.51
CA ALA A 130 -15.72 -8.57 4.94
C ALA A 130 -15.05 -9.38 3.82
N LEU A 131 -15.83 -10.21 3.12
CA LEU A 131 -15.36 -10.94 1.95
C LEU A 131 -14.91 -10.00 0.81
N GLU A 132 -15.65 -8.91 0.58
CA GLU A 132 -15.26 -7.86 -0.37
C GLU A 132 -13.92 -7.23 -0.01
N ASP A 133 -13.73 -6.88 1.26
CA ASP A 133 -12.49 -6.27 1.75
C ASP A 133 -11.28 -7.20 1.60
N ILE A 134 -11.47 -8.52 1.81
CA ILE A 134 -10.44 -9.56 1.65
C ILE A 134 -10.04 -9.68 0.16
N LEU A 135 -11.02 -9.83 -0.74
CA LEU A 135 -10.78 -10.08 -2.16
C LEU A 135 -10.31 -8.84 -2.92
N SER A 136 -10.77 -7.65 -2.53
CA SER A 136 -10.39 -6.41 -3.22
C SER A 136 -8.93 -6.01 -3.00
N GLN A 137 -8.27 -6.52 -1.95
CA GLN A 137 -6.85 -6.31 -1.62
C GLN A 137 -6.34 -4.85 -1.74
N ARG A 138 -7.20 -3.85 -1.54
CA ARG A 138 -6.85 -2.44 -1.77
C ARG A 138 -5.70 -2.01 -0.88
N LYS A 139 -4.47 -1.85 -1.41
CA LYS A 139 -3.27 -1.53 -0.60
C LYS A 139 -3.39 -0.23 0.20
N THR A 140 -4.20 0.71 -0.27
CA THR A 140 -4.41 2.03 0.36
C THR A 140 -5.56 2.08 1.36
N ALA A 141 -6.38 1.02 1.47
CA ALA A 141 -7.49 1.02 2.41
C ALA A 141 -6.97 0.88 3.85
N ALA A 142 -7.36 1.84 4.69
CA ALA A 142 -6.91 1.99 6.07
C ALA A 142 -7.26 0.76 6.94
N SER A 143 -6.49 0.59 8.02
CA SER A 143 -6.78 -0.40 9.04
C SER A 143 -8.11 -0.09 9.73
N LYS A 144 -8.94 -1.11 9.96
CA LYS A 144 -10.28 -0.97 10.56
C LYS A 144 -10.71 -2.23 11.30
N ALA A 145 -11.58 -2.04 12.29
CA ALA A 145 -12.30 -3.11 12.98
C ALA A 145 -13.80 -2.96 12.75
N ASN A 146 -14.41 -3.96 12.12
CA ASN A 146 -15.83 -4.03 11.85
C ASN A 146 -16.45 -5.14 12.69
N TYR A 147 -17.53 -4.80 13.40
CA TYR A 147 -18.25 -5.76 14.21
C TYR A 147 -19.45 -6.25 13.41
N TYR A 148 -19.58 -7.57 13.29
CA TYR A 148 -20.74 -8.22 12.70
C TYR A 148 -21.41 -9.12 13.75
N PRO A 149 -22.67 -9.53 13.52
CA PRO A 149 -23.38 -10.43 14.45
C PRO A 149 -22.64 -11.74 14.73
N ASN A 150 -22.01 -12.31 13.69
CA ASN A 150 -21.37 -13.63 13.77
C ASN A 150 -19.87 -13.58 14.12
N HIS A 151 -19.18 -12.51 13.75
CA HIS A 151 -17.73 -12.38 13.94
C HIS A 151 -17.29 -10.91 14.03
N LEU A 152 -16.11 -10.71 14.62
CA LEU A 152 -15.33 -9.49 14.52
C LEU A 152 -14.38 -9.61 13.32
N PHE A 153 -14.38 -8.62 12.44
CA PHE A 153 -13.48 -8.54 11.29
C PHE A 153 -12.47 -7.41 11.48
N LEU A 154 -11.18 -7.75 11.38
CA LEU A 154 -10.08 -6.81 11.43
C LEU A 154 -9.36 -6.81 10.09
N ARG A 155 -9.04 -5.61 9.62
CA ARG A 155 -8.13 -5.38 8.52
C ARG A 155 -7.00 -4.51 9.05
N ILE A 156 -5.77 -4.99 8.98
CA ILE A 156 -4.60 -4.27 9.52
C ILE A 156 -3.54 -4.22 8.44
N LEU A 157 -3.00 -3.04 8.17
CA LEU A 157 -1.85 -2.89 7.28
C LEU A 157 -0.59 -3.28 8.06
N ARG A 158 0.09 -4.32 7.59
CA ARG A 158 1.41 -4.73 8.05
C ARG A 158 2.48 -4.01 7.24
N HIS A 159 3.43 -3.42 7.94
CA HIS A 159 4.62 -2.78 7.36
C HIS A 159 5.81 -3.70 7.59
N THR A 160 6.63 -3.88 6.55
CA THR A 160 7.84 -4.69 6.60
C THR A 160 8.96 -4.00 5.84
N VAL A 161 10.19 -4.18 6.32
CA VAL A 161 11.38 -3.78 5.57
C VAL A 161 11.59 -4.77 4.43
N GLY A 162 11.72 -4.26 3.20
CA GLY A 162 12.07 -5.04 2.02
C GLY A 162 13.58 -5.07 1.80
N ASP A 163 14.06 -6.10 1.10
CA ASP A 163 15.49 -6.24 0.80
C ASP A 163 15.96 -5.15 -0.18
N ASP A 164 17.14 -4.58 0.09
CA ASP A 164 17.80 -3.53 -0.71
C ASP A 164 18.56 -4.09 -1.94
N SER A 165 18.23 -5.28 -2.43
CA SER A 165 19.07 -6.06 -3.35
C SER A 165 19.08 -5.63 -4.84
N GLU A 166 18.52 -4.48 -5.21
CA GLU A 166 18.60 -3.96 -6.58
C GLU A 166 19.64 -2.83 -6.70
N PRO A 167 20.61 -2.92 -7.63
CA PRO A 167 21.70 -1.97 -7.73
C PRO A 167 21.22 -0.55 -8.09
N GLU A 168 21.70 0.42 -7.31
CA GLU A 168 21.42 1.86 -7.43
C GLU A 168 21.75 2.44 -8.82
N GLN A 169 20.82 2.39 -9.78
CA GLN A 169 20.95 3.18 -11.02
C GLN A 169 20.32 4.55 -10.83
N ILE A 170 21.12 5.60 -10.68
CA ILE A 170 20.66 6.99 -10.53
C ILE A 170 20.09 7.48 -11.87
N THR A 171 18.77 7.70 -11.99
CA THR A 171 18.18 8.43 -13.13
C THR A 171 18.00 9.89 -12.74
N ALA A 172 18.75 10.78 -13.40
CA ALA A 172 18.81 12.20 -13.12
C ALA A 172 17.70 12.99 -13.85
N LYS A 173 16.42 12.64 -13.64
CA LYS A 173 15.31 13.48 -14.15
C LYS A 173 14.72 14.34 -13.01
N PRO A 174 14.81 15.68 -13.08
CA PRO A 174 14.16 16.56 -12.12
C PRO A 174 12.63 16.55 -12.33
N ARG A 175 11.88 16.86 -11.25
CA ARG A 175 10.41 16.88 -11.16
C ARG A 175 9.68 17.93 -12.03
N SER A 176 10.34 18.54 -13.01
CA SER A 176 9.74 19.59 -13.83
C SER A 176 10.10 19.42 -15.31
N SER A 177 9.32 18.63 -16.02
CA SER A 177 9.13 18.84 -17.46
C SER A 177 7.64 18.69 -17.75
N SER A 178 7.01 19.79 -18.13
CA SER A 178 5.64 19.84 -18.65
C SER A 178 5.45 18.82 -19.78
N PRO A 179 4.22 18.34 -20.02
CA PRO A 179 3.94 17.42 -21.11
C PRO A 179 4.44 18.00 -22.44
N ILE A 180 5.18 17.20 -23.20
CA ILE A 180 5.66 17.57 -24.54
C ILE A 180 4.44 17.93 -25.40
N PRO A 181 4.45 19.02 -26.18
CA PRO A 181 3.34 19.36 -27.06
C PRO A 181 3.15 18.24 -28.09
N ILE A 182 1.91 17.78 -28.26
CA ILE A 182 1.51 16.97 -29.39
C ILE A 182 1.74 17.83 -30.64
N ALA A 183 2.71 17.44 -31.46
CA ALA A 183 2.91 18.05 -32.76
C ALA A 183 1.70 17.72 -33.65
N ASP A 184 1.07 18.77 -34.17
CA ASP A 184 0.03 18.73 -35.19
C ASP A 184 0.59 18.09 -36.47
N ASP A 185 0.23 16.85 -36.77
CA ASP A 185 0.26 16.35 -38.13
C ASP A 185 -1.11 16.55 -38.79
N LYS A 186 -1.24 17.67 -39.49
CA LYS A 186 -2.39 17.99 -40.32
C LYS A 186 -2.27 17.24 -41.65
N SER A 187 -2.99 16.14 -41.80
CA SER A 187 -3.70 15.92 -43.07
C SER A 187 -4.94 15.01 -42.95
N LYS A 188 -6.07 15.63 -43.27
CA LYS A 188 -7.32 15.06 -43.84
C LYS A 188 -8.15 14.11 -42.97
N ARG A 189 -9.16 14.70 -42.31
CA ARG A 189 -10.45 14.07 -42.01
C ARG A 189 -11.08 13.53 -43.30
N THR A 190 -11.38 12.23 -43.35
CA THR A 190 -12.66 11.75 -43.89
C THR A 190 -13.09 10.52 -43.12
N VAL A 191 -14.31 10.61 -42.59
CA VAL A 191 -15.05 9.54 -41.92
C VAL A 191 -15.25 8.40 -42.92
N ILE A 192 -14.89 7.16 -42.57
CA ILE A 192 -15.60 5.93 -42.97
C ILE A 192 -15.19 4.83 -41.98
N SER A 193 -16.22 4.27 -41.34
CA SER A 193 -16.20 3.04 -40.58
C SER A 193 -15.77 1.87 -41.46
N GLN A 194 -14.73 1.13 -41.11
CA GLN A 194 -14.63 -0.29 -41.50
C GLN A 194 -13.99 -1.10 -40.38
N VAL A 195 -14.84 -1.97 -39.83
CA VAL A 195 -14.49 -3.20 -39.14
C VAL A 195 -13.39 -3.92 -39.93
N ARG A 196 -12.30 -4.31 -39.27
CA ARG A 196 -11.37 -5.33 -39.78
C ARG A 196 -11.40 -6.57 -38.88
N PRO A 197 -11.25 -7.77 -39.46
CA PRO A 197 -11.64 -9.03 -38.85
C PRO A 197 -10.61 -9.53 -37.85
N LEU A 198 -11.05 -10.45 -36.99
CA LEU A 198 -10.22 -11.28 -36.14
C LEU A 198 -9.32 -12.16 -37.00
N ASP A 199 -8.01 -12.02 -36.84
CA ASP A 199 -7.05 -13.08 -37.15
C ASP A 199 -6.62 -13.73 -35.82
N GLU A 200 -6.89 -15.03 -35.74
CA GLU A 200 -6.33 -15.94 -34.76
C GLU A 200 -4.82 -16.07 -35.00
N GLY A 201 -4.03 -15.73 -34.00
CA GLY A 201 -2.58 -15.87 -34.01
C GLY A 201 -2.06 -16.00 -32.59
N LEU A 202 -1.88 -17.25 -32.17
CA LEU A 202 -1.19 -17.65 -30.95
C LEU A 202 0.21 -17.01 -30.90
N ASN A 203 0.42 -16.06 -30.00
CA ASN A 203 1.65 -15.98 -29.23
C ASN A 203 1.45 -15.12 -27.98
N GLY A 204 1.75 -15.71 -26.83
CA GLY A 204 1.64 -15.07 -25.53
C GLY A 204 2.64 -13.94 -25.37
N GLN A 205 2.11 -12.73 -25.24
CA GLN A 205 2.79 -11.64 -24.55
C GLN A 205 1.74 -10.87 -23.77
N GLU A 206 1.74 -11.10 -22.46
CA GLU A 206 0.93 -10.37 -21.50
C GLU A 206 1.15 -8.85 -21.64
N PRO A 207 0.11 -8.02 -21.50
CA PRO A 207 0.30 -6.59 -21.44
C PRO A 207 0.96 -6.24 -20.11
N ARG A 208 2.23 -5.84 -20.15
CA ARG A 208 2.94 -5.18 -19.06
C ARG A 208 2.17 -3.94 -18.62
N VAL A 209 1.28 -4.09 -17.64
CA VAL A 209 0.62 -2.98 -16.96
C VAL A 209 1.30 -2.79 -15.62
N SER A 210 1.71 -1.54 -15.35
CA SER A 210 2.23 -1.00 -14.09
C SER A 210 3.67 -1.37 -13.68
N ALA A 211 4.66 -1.05 -14.53
CA ALA A 211 6.07 -0.95 -14.14
C ALA A 211 6.55 0.50 -13.85
N ASP A 212 5.65 1.49 -13.91
CA ASP A 212 6.07 2.90 -13.93
C ASP A 212 6.11 3.60 -12.55
N THR A 213 5.76 2.91 -11.45
CA THR A 213 5.84 3.47 -10.08
C THR A 213 7.00 2.94 -9.23
N GLU A 214 7.67 1.86 -9.65
CA GLU A 214 8.83 1.31 -8.92
C GLU A 214 10.11 2.14 -9.12
N GLY A 215 10.18 2.95 -10.18
CA GLY A 215 11.37 3.77 -10.50
C GLY A 215 11.59 5.04 -9.68
N LEU A 216 10.72 5.36 -8.72
CA LEU A 216 10.69 6.65 -7.99
C LEU A 216 11.20 6.59 -6.55
N ARG A 217 11.42 5.41 -5.96
CA ARG A 217 11.85 5.24 -4.55
C ARG A 217 13.37 5.35 -4.38
N LYS A 218 14.01 6.36 -4.97
CA LYS A 218 15.47 6.52 -4.84
C LYS A 218 15.79 7.28 -3.55
N GLY A 219 16.07 6.52 -2.49
CA GLY A 219 16.67 6.99 -1.23
C GLY A 219 15.77 7.03 0.01
N GLY A 220 14.56 6.47 -0.08
CA GLY A 220 13.72 6.15 1.09
C GLY A 220 14.01 4.73 1.60
N VAL A 221 13.42 4.36 2.74
CA VAL A 221 13.45 2.97 3.22
C VAL A 221 12.48 2.15 2.37
N ASN A 222 12.91 1.00 1.86
CA ASN A 222 12.02 0.13 1.10
C ASN A 222 11.01 -0.55 2.04
N VAL A 223 9.85 0.08 2.25
CA VAL A 223 8.79 -0.50 3.07
C VAL A 223 7.73 -1.14 2.18
N ASN A 224 7.48 -2.43 2.42
CA ASN A 224 6.38 -3.17 1.84
C ASN A 224 5.17 -3.10 2.79
N ILE A 225 4.00 -2.74 2.24
CA ILE A 225 2.75 -2.59 2.98
C ILE A 225 1.75 -3.59 2.43
N GLN A 226 1.25 -4.47 3.29
CA GLN A 226 0.33 -5.52 2.93
C GLN A 226 -0.81 -5.64 3.94
N PRO A 227 -2.07 -5.85 3.51
CA PRO A 227 -3.16 -6.05 4.44
C PRO A 227 -3.11 -7.46 5.03
N VAL A 228 -3.31 -7.56 6.33
CA VAL A 228 -3.60 -8.79 7.06
C VAL A 228 -5.07 -8.72 7.48
N PHE A 229 -5.81 -9.80 7.20
CA PHE A 229 -7.21 -9.91 7.56
C PHE A 229 -7.35 -10.92 8.70
N ILE A 230 -8.12 -10.57 9.73
CA ILE A 230 -8.34 -11.44 10.89
C ILE A 230 -9.83 -11.46 11.19
N CYS A 231 -10.42 -12.66 11.27
CA CYS A 231 -11.79 -12.87 11.71
C CYS A 231 -11.79 -13.63 13.04
N LEU A 232 -12.48 -13.09 14.04
CA LEU A 232 -12.68 -13.72 15.34
C LEU A 232 -14.15 -14.09 15.54
N PHE A 233 -14.42 -15.36 15.79
CA PHE A 233 -15.75 -15.89 16.04
C PHE A 233 -15.98 -16.17 17.52
N ARG A 234 -17.25 -16.16 17.95
CA ARG A 234 -17.63 -16.41 19.35
C ARG A 234 -17.37 -17.84 19.82
N ASP A 235 -17.23 -18.78 18.89
CA ASP A 235 -16.86 -20.17 19.19
C ASP A 235 -15.37 -20.33 19.52
N GLY A 236 -14.54 -19.28 19.39
CA GLY A 236 -13.10 -19.37 19.54
C GLY A 236 -12.38 -19.83 18.28
N THR A 237 -13.02 -19.75 17.11
CA THR A 237 -12.34 -19.87 15.83
C THR A 237 -11.72 -18.52 15.44
N VAL A 238 -10.46 -18.54 15.01
CA VAL A 238 -9.73 -17.39 14.49
C VAL A 238 -9.27 -17.72 13.07
N ILE A 239 -9.59 -16.87 12.11
CA ILE A 239 -9.15 -17.02 10.72
C ILE A 239 -8.23 -15.85 10.41
N SER A 240 -6.98 -16.12 10.04
CA SER A 240 -6.05 -15.12 9.51
C SER A 240 -5.81 -15.37 8.03
N ILE A 241 -5.88 -14.31 7.22
CA ILE A 241 -5.64 -14.38 5.77
C ILE A 241 -4.59 -13.34 5.42
N THR A 242 -3.52 -13.79 4.77
CA THR A 242 -2.40 -12.96 4.31
C THR A 242 -2.23 -13.10 2.79
N PRO A 243 -1.95 -12.02 2.04
CA PRO A 243 -1.69 -12.11 0.60
C PRO A 243 -0.37 -12.79 0.25
N ASP A 244 0.56 -12.88 1.21
CA ASP A 244 1.87 -13.52 1.04
C ASP A 244 1.76 -15.03 1.00
N LEU A 245 2.65 -15.66 0.23
CA LEU A 245 2.77 -17.12 0.15
C LEU A 245 3.60 -17.72 1.29
N ASN A 246 4.21 -16.88 2.13
CA ASN A 246 5.11 -17.31 3.19
C ASN A 246 4.41 -17.35 4.55
N LEU A 247 4.35 -18.53 5.16
CA LEU A 247 3.90 -18.73 6.54
C LEU A 247 4.87 -18.16 7.61
N GLY A 248 6.03 -17.65 7.19
CA GLY A 248 7.10 -17.18 8.09
C GLY A 248 6.66 -16.06 9.04
N PHE A 249 5.73 -15.19 8.62
CA PHE A 249 5.17 -14.15 9.48
C PHE A 249 4.56 -14.75 10.75
N THR A 250 3.68 -15.73 10.60
CA THR A 250 2.97 -16.43 11.68
C THR A 250 3.80 -17.50 12.40
N GLY A 251 5.05 -17.71 11.99
CA GLY A 251 5.95 -18.72 12.55
C GLY A 251 6.20 -18.52 14.04
N ALA A 252 6.46 -17.28 14.46
CA ALA A 252 6.73 -16.95 15.87
C ALA A 252 5.55 -17.31 16.79
N ILE A 253 4.31 -17.08 16.34
CA ILE A 253 3.10 -17.46 17.11
C ILE A 253 2.95 -18.98 17.16
N SER A 254 3.24 -19.67 16.05
CA SER A 254 3.20 -21.13 16.00
C SER A 254 4.22 -21.76 16.93
N GLU A 255 5.41 -21.18 17.07
CA GLU A 255 6.43 -21.58 18.04
C GLU A 255 5.99 -21.29 19.49
N ARG A 256 5.43 -20.10 19.75
CA ARG A 256 4.87 -19.74 21.06
C ARG A 256 3.74 -20.70 21.49
N LEU A 257 2.93 -21.20 20.55
CA LEU A 257 1.88 -22.17 20.83
C LEU A 257 2.42 -23.57 21.19
N ARG A 258 3.66 -23.91 20.82
CA ARG A 258 4.30 -25.17 21.23
C ARG A 258 4.73 -25.16 22.69
N LEU A 259 4.92 -23.98 23.29
CA LEU A 259 5.31 -23.82 24.69
C LEU A 259 4.08 -23.97 25.60
N LEU A 260 4.02 -25.04 26.40
CA LEU A 260 2.88 -25.34 27.27
C LEU A 260 2.57 -24.24 28.30
N ASP A 261 3.62 -23.62 28.85
CA ASP A 261 3.51 -22.56 29.87
C ASP A 261 3.31 -21.16 29.26
N GLY A 262 3.19 -21.06 27.94
CA GLY A 262 2.93 -19.80 27.26
C GLY A 262 1.57 -19.20 27.63
N VAL A 263 1.48 -17.87 27.59
CA VAL A 263 0.24 -17.12 27.84
C VAL A 263 -0.88 -17.53 26.87
N LEU A 264 -0.55 -17.75 25.59
CA LEU A 264 -1.48 -18.21 24.55
C LEU A 264 -2.11 -19.56 24.89
N ARG A 265 -1.32 -20.48 25.45
CA ARG A 265 -1.75 -21.83 25.84
C ARG A 265 -2.56 -21.82 27.13
N THR A 266 -2.08 -21.10 28.14
CA THR A 266 -2.74 -21.00 29.44
C THR A 266 -4.10 -20.34 29.35
N SER A 267 -4.22 -19.27 28.57
CA SER A 267 -5.49 -18.55 28.36
C SER A 267 -6.51 -19.36 27.55
N SER A 268 -6.05 -20.16 26.57
CA SER A 268 -6.92 -20.96 25.70
C SER A 268 -8.10 -20.17 25.11
N ASP A 269 -7.84 -18.89 24.78
CA ASP A 269 -8.83 -17.96 24.28
C ASP A 269 -8.40 -17.40 22.92
N GLY A 270 -9.34 -17.36 21.97
CA GLY A 270 -9.10 -16.86 20.62
C GLY A 270 -8.81 -15.36 20.61
N SER A 271 -9.33 -14.60 21.58
CA SER A 271 -9.07 -13.15 21.63
C SER A 271 -7.62 -12.80 22.02
N VAL A 272 -6.97 -13.64 22.84
CA VAL A 272 -5.54 -13.50 23.16
C VAL A 272 -4.67 -13.89 21.96
N LEU A 273 -5.11 -14.84 21.13
CA LEU A 273 -4.44 -15.13 19.86
C LEU A 273 -4.52 -13.95 18.89
N VAL A 274 -5.68 -13.29 18.79
CA VAL A 274 -5.85 -12.09 17.97
C VAL A 274 -4.95 -10.96 18.47
N GLU A 275 -4.87 -10.76 19.78
CA GLU A 275 -3.92 -9.81 20.37
C GLU A 275 -2.48 -10.13 19.97
N GLY A 276 -2.03 -11.38 20.13
CA GLY A 276 -0.68 -11.79 19.70
C GLY A 276 -0.42 -11.66 18.19
N LEU A 277 -1.45 -11.76 17.34
CA LEU A 277 -1.34 -11.46 15.91
C LEU A 277 -1.17 -9.96 15.65
N ILE A 278 -1.86 -9.10 16.40
CA ILE A 278 -1.73 -7.64 16.30
C ILE A 278 -0.35 -7.21 16.80
N ASP A 279 0.10 -7.75 17.93
CA ASP A 279 1.43 -7.53 18.51
C ASP A 279 2.54 -7.80 17.49
N LEU A 280 2.51 -8.97 16.85
CA LEU A 280 3.43 -9.33 15.77
C LEU A 280 3.41 -8.34 14.58
N ILE A 281 2.26 -7.76 14.24
CA ILE A 281 2.17 -6.72 13.19
C ILE A 281 2.86 -5.43 13.65
N VAL A 282 2.63 -5.03 14.90
CA VAL A 282 3.21 -3.81 15.50
C VAL A 282 4.72 -3.96 15.68
N ASP A 283 5.20 -5.14 16.10
CA ASP A 283 6.63 -5.45 16.17
C ASP A 283 7.33 -5.27 14.82
N LYS A 284 6.70 -5.72 13.73
CA LYS A 284 7.23 -5.49 12.37
C LYS A 284 7.21 -4.03 11.96
N ALA A 285 6.29 -3.23 12.48
CA ALA A 285 6.34 -1.78 12.30
C ALA A 285 7.48 -1.12 13.11
N MET A 286 7.86 -1.69 14.26
CA MET A 286 9.03 -1.23 15.02
C MET A 286 10.33 -1.39 14.22
N GLU A 287 10.52 -2.55 13.57
CA GLU A 287 11.68 -2.81 12.69
C GLU A 287 11.82 -1.74 11.59
N VAL A 288 10.69 -1.24 11.07
CA VAL A 288 10.68 -0.15 10.08
C VAL A 288 11.14 1.18 10.69
N VAL A 289 10.70 1.50 11.91
CA VAL A 289 11.13 2.72 12.62
C VAL A 289 12.63 2.69 12.89
N GLU A 290 13.17 1.55 13.31
CA GLU A 290 14.61 1.38 13.55
C GLU A 290 15.45 1.62 12.28
N GLU A 291 15.00 1.10 11.13
CA GLU A 291 15.68 1.35 9.85
C GLU A 291 15.62 2.84 9.46
N TYR A 292 14.48 3.51 9.67
CA TYR A 292 14.37 4.96 9.46
C TYR A 292 15.32 5.75 10.37
N GLN A 293 15.40 5.39 11.65
CA GLN A 293 16.34 6.00 12.59
C GLN A 293 17.78 5.87 12.10
N GLY A 294 18.16 4.66 11.66
CA GLY A 294 19.47 4.39 11.10
C GLY A 294 19.79 5.25 9.87
N ARG A 295 18.81 5.48 8.98
CA ARG A 295 18.98 6.33 7.79
C ARG A 295 19.09 7.82 8.16
N ILE A 296 18.28 8.31 9.10
CA ILE A 296 18.34 9.71 9.56
C ILE A 296 19.70 10.01 10.17
N LEU A 297 20.18 9.16 11.07
CA LEU A 297 21.50 9.34 11.70
C LEU A 297 22.64 9.37 10.68
N LYS A 298 22.55 8.57 9.61
CA LYS A 298 23.51 8.59 8.50
C LYS A 298 23.46 9.93 7.74
N LEU A 299 22.27 10.45 7.46
CA LEU A 299 22.10 11.74 6.76
C LEU A 299 22.51 12.92 7.63
N GLU A 300 22.16 12.91 8.92
CA GLU A 300 22.57 13.91 9.91
C GLU A 300 24.09 14.07 9.95
N ARG A 301 24.81 12.95 10.08
CA ARG A 301 26.28 12.95 10.04
C ARG A 301 26.82 13.55 8.74
N GLN A 302 26.20 13.26 7.60
CA GLN A 302 26.61 13.81 6.30
C GLN A 302 26.39 15.33 6.22
N VAL A 303 25.26 15.82 6.73
CA VAL A 303 24.93 17.26 6.77
C VAL A 303 25.97 18.02 7.58
N LEU A 304 26.31 17.53 8.79
CA LEU A 304 27.23 18.20 9.71
C LEU A 304 28.68 18.25 9.18
N ILE A 305 29.12 17.22 8.46
CA ILE A 305 30.50 17.18 7.93
C ILE A 305 30.63 18.01 6.65
N ARG A 306 29.70 17.83 5.69
CA ARG A 306 29.74 18.58 4.43
C ARG A 306 28.35 18.65 3.79
N PRO A 307 27.71 19.83 3.78
CA PRO A 307 26.38 19.97 3.19
C PRO A 307 26.44 19.74 1.68
N LYS A 308 25.59 18.83 1.18
CA LYS A 308 25.39 18.56 -0.25
C LYS A 308 23.91 18.66 -0.58
N MET A 309 23.57 19.32 -1.69
CA MET A 309 22.17 19.43 -2.16
C MET A 309 21.52 18.07 -2.46
N LYS A 310 22.32 17.03 -2.73
CA LYS A 310 21.82 15.65 -2.86
C LYS A 310 21.21 15.13 -1.55
N THR A 311 21.79 15.48 -0.41
CA THR A 311 21.33 15.08 0.93
C THR A 311 19.98 15.69 1.25
N VAL A 312 19.76 16.96 0.86
CA VAL A 312 18.46 17.65 0.99
C VAL A 312 17.35 16.92 0.24
N ARG A 313 17.63 16.45 -0.98
CA ARG A 313 16.67 15.65 -1.74
C ARG A 313 16.29 14.35 -1.01
N TYR A 314 17.26 13.68 -0.40
CA TYR A 314 17.01 12.46 0.37
C TYR A 314 16.19 12.75 1.64
N LEU A 315 16.51 13.83 2.37
CA LEU A 315 15.74 14.26 3.54
C LEU A 315 14.27 14.56 3.18
N HIS A 316 14.00 15.24 2.05
CA HIS A 316 12.62 15.49 1.61
C HIS A 316 11.87 14.22 1.20
N ILE A 317 12.54 13.27 0.53
CA ILE A 317 11.93 11.98 0.19
C ILE A 317 11.58 11.22 1.47
N MET A 318 12.50 11.19 2.43
CA MET A 318 12.28 10.55 3.72
C MET A 318 11.16 11.20 4.54
N SER A 319 11.10 12.52 4.64
CA SER A 319 9.99 13.22 5.30
C SER A 319 8.64 12.84 4.67
N GLY A 320 8.56 12.84 3.33
CA GLY A 320 7.36 12.38 2.62
C GLY A 320 6.97 10.93 2.93
N ASP A 321 7.95 10.03 3.03
CA ASP A 321 7.72 8.62 3.36
C ASP A 321 7.30 8.44 4.83
N LEU A 322 7.91 9.17 5.78
CA LEU A 322 7.54 9.18 7.20
C LEU A 322 6.08 9.62 7.39
N ILE A 323 5.67 10.71 6.73
CA ILE A 323 4.28 11.19 6.75
C ILE A 323 3.32 10.14 6.18
N LEU A 324 3.70 9.48 5.08
CA LEU A 324 2.89 8.41 4.48
C LEU A 324 2.74 7.23 5.44
N HIS A 325 3.82 6.80 6.09
CA HIS A 325 3.79 5.71 7.06
C HIS A 325 2.98 6.06 8.30
N LYS A 326 3.18 7.26 8.87
CA LYS A 326 2.35 7.79 9.96
C LYS A 326 0.86 7.70 9.59
N ARG A 327 0.47 8.20 8.42
CA ARG A 327 -0.93 8.16 7.96
C ARG A 327 -1.49 6.73 7.88
N THR A 328 -0.69 5.75 7.52
CA THR A 328 -1.11 4.33 7.45
C THR A 328 -1.10 3.61 8.80
N LEU A 329 -0.29 4.06 9.75
CA LEU A 329 -0.13 3.47 11.08
C LEU A 329 -1.09 4.08 12.12
N THR A 330 -1.46 5.36 12.01
CA THR A 330 -2.44 6.00 12.91
C THR A 330 -3.77 5.23 13.01
N PRO A 331 -4.35 4.68 11.92
CA PRO A 331 -5.56 3.87 12.01
C PRO A 331 -5.40 2.59 12.85
N ILE A 332 -4.19 2.03 12.95
CA ILE A 332 -3.91 0.86 13.80
C ILE A 332 -4.06 1.24 15.27
N ARG A 333 -3.53 2.40 15.69
CA ARG A 333 -3.75 2.93 17.05
C ARG A 333 -5.24 3.07 17.37
N SER A 334 -5.99 3.69 16.46
CA SER A 334 -7.44 3.89 16.63
C SER A 334 -8.20 2.56 16.69
N LEU A 335 -7.75 1.55 15.92
CA LEU A 335 -8.28 0.20 15.97
C LEU A 335 -8.06 -0.43 17.34
N ILE A 336 -6.82 -0.45 17.84
CA ILE A 336 -6.46 -1.03 19.14
C ILE A 336 -7.22 -0.34 20.28
N TYR A 337 -7.25 1.00 20.28
CA TYR A 337 -8.04 1.78 21.24
C TYR A 337 -9.53 1.42 21.18
N GLY A 338 -10.05 1.25 19.97
CA GLY A 338 -11.42 0.85 19.71
C GLY A 338 -11.76 -0.55 20.25
N LEU A 339 -10.88 -1.54 20.05
CA LEU A 339 -11.03 -2.90 20.56
C LEU A 339 -10.96 -2.95 22.09
N ARG A 340 -10.09 -2.12 22.69
CA ARG A 340 -9.92 -2.10 24.14
C ARG A 340 -11.10 -1.43 24.85
N ARG A 341 -11.57 -0.29 24.35
CA ARG A 341 -12.57 0.53 25.05
C ARG A 341 -14.02 0.23 24.68
N TYR A 342 -14.32 0.07 23.39
CA TYR A 342 -15.70 0.08 22.88
C TYR A 342 -16.19 -1.29 22.39
N ASP A 343 -15.45 -2.37 22.63
CA ASP A 343 -15.82 -3.72 22.19
C ASP A 343 -17.17 -4.18 22.75
N VAL A 344 -17.42 -3.97 24.06
CA VAL A 344 -18.68 -4.33 24.70
C VAL A 344 -19.84 -3.47 24.16
N ASP A 345 -19.63 -2.16 24.08
CA ASP A 345 -20.65 -1.22 23.62
C ASP A 345 -21.06 -1.47 22.17
N ARG A 346 -20.10 -1.78 21.29
CA ARG A 346 -20.37 -2.11 19.88
C ARG A 346 -21.09 -3.44 19.74
N CYS A 347 -20.76 -4.43 20.56
CA CYS A 347 -21.48 -5.70 20.58
C CYS A 347 -22.93 -5.52 21.08
N ALA A 348 -23.13 -4.67 22.10
CA ALA A 348 -24.46 -4.34 22.60
C ALA A 348 -25.32 -3.61 21.55
N ALA A 349 -24.72 -2.69 20.80
CA ALA A 349 -25.42 -1.97 19.72
C ALA A 349 -25.85 -2.88 18.55
N LEU A 350 -25.15 -4.01 18.33
CA LEU A 350 -25.52 -5.01 17.31
C LEU A 350 -26.63 -5.97 17.78
N ALA A 351 -26.87 -6.07 19.09
CA ALA A 351 -27.96 -6.85 19.67
C ALA A 351 -29.27 -6.04 19.52
N ASP A 352 -29.75 -5.95 18.29
CA ASP A 352 -30.98 -5.24 17.96
C ASP A 352 -32.18 -5.88 18.69
N PRO A 353 -32.99 -5.13 19.46
CA PRO A 353 -34.11 -5.69 20.24
C PRO A 353 -35.26 -6.25 19.39
N PHE A 354 -35.22 -6.06 18.07
CA PHE A 354 -36.25 -6.51 17.12
C PHE A 354 -35.87 -7.77 16.33
N SER A 355 -34.67 -8.33 16.54
CA SER A 355 -34.24 -9.55 15.84
C SER A 355 -34.66 -10.82 16.61
N GLU A 356 -35.61 -11.59 16.06
CA GLU A 356 -36.03 -12.90 16.60
C GLU A 356 -34.91 -13.97 16.55
N GLN A 357 -33.82 -13.68 15.82
CA GLN A 357 -32.56 -14.46 15.84
C GLN A 357 -31.56 -13.90 16.86
N SER A 358 -32.05 -13.37 17.97
CA SER A 358 -31.21 -13.03 19.11
C SER A 358 -30.60 -14.32 19.67
N VAL A 359 -29.37 -14.59 19.20
CA VAL A 359 -28.40 -15.38 19.97
C VAL A 359 -28.50 -14.82 21.39
N PRO A 360 -28.81 -15.64 22.40
CA PRO A 360 -29.14 -15.13 23.71
C PRO A 360 -28.00 -14.23 24.16
N ALA A 361 -28.30 -12.94 24.33
CA ALA A 361 -27.49 -11.95 25.03
C ALA A 361 -27.44 -12.31 26.52
N LYS A 362 -27.13 -13.58 26.82
CA LYS A 362 -27.06 -14.12 28.17
C LYS A 362 -25.81 -13.66 28.90
N ASN A 363 -24.91 -12.94 28.24
CA ASN A 363 -23.86 -12.16 28.86
C ASN A 363 -23.55 -10.96 27.96
N ASN A 364 -23.54 -9.75 28.53
CA ASN A 364 -22.96 -8.54 27.92
C ASN A 364 -21.43 -8.70 27.73
N GLN A 365 -21.02 -9.69 26.95
CA GLN A 365 -19.63 -10.03 26.68
C GLN A 365 -19.32 -9.68 25.21
N GLY A 366 -18.36 -8.76 25.05
CA GLY A 366 -17.78 -8.43 23.76
C GLY A 366 -16.92 -9.59 23.21
N TYR A 367 -16.34 -9.40 22.03
CA TYR A 367 -15.49 -10.43 21.41
C TYR A 367 -14.15 -10.59 22.13
N LEU A 368 -13.67 -9.55 22.82
CA LEU A 368 -12.40 -9.57 23.52
C LEU A 368 -12.56 -9.85 25.01
N SER A 369 -11.78 -10.81 25.52
CA SER A 369 -11.70 -11.12 26.94
C SER A 369 -10.99 -10.00 27.72
N SER A 370 -11.16 -10.01 29.05
CA SER A 370 -10.48 -9.05 29.93
C SER A 370 -8.96 -9.20 29.89
N THR A 371 -8.44 -10.43 29.78
CA THR A 371 -7.01 -10.69 29.65
C THR A 371 -6.46 -10.11 28.35
N ALA A 372 -7.13 -10.34 27.21
CA ALA A 372 -6.73 -9.75 25.94
C ALA A 372 -6.73 -8.22 25.97
N LYS A 373 -7.72 -7.59 26.63
CA LYS A 373 -7.78 -6.12 26.80
C LYS A 373 -6.62 -5.56 27.63
N THR A 374 -6.09 -6.34 28.57
CA THR A 374 -4.90 -5.96 29.36
C THR A 374 -3.64 -6.02 28.49
N TYR A 375 -3.44 -7.10 27.72
CA TYR A 375 -2.26 -7.22 26.85
C TYR A 375 -2.28 -6.20 25.70
N LEU A 376 -3.45 -5.90 25.14
CA LEU A 376 -3.60 -4.82 24.15
C LEU A 376 -3.17 -3.43 24.65
N ALA A 377 -3.04 -3.22 25.97
CA ALA A 377 -2.50 -1.96 26.48
C ALA A 377 -1.00 -1.81 26.14
N ASP A 378 -0.24 -2.90 26.18
CA ASP A 378 1.19 -2.91 25.82
C ASP A 378 1.38 -2.63 24.32
N VAL A 379 0.60 -3.33 23.49
CA VAL A 379 0.57 -3.10 22.03
C VAL A 379 0.18 -1.65 21.67
N MET A 380 -0.72 -1.04 22.47
CA MET A 380 -1.10 0.36 22.31
C MET A 380 0.05 1.32 22.66
N ASP A 381 0.83 1.01 23.70
CA ASP A 381 2.00 1.80 24.10
C ASP A 381 3.12 1.68 23.06
N HIS A 382 3.35 0.48 22.49
CA HIS A 382 4.26 0.29 21.35
C HIS A 382 3.84 1.11 20.13
N MET A 383 2.55 1.14 19.83
CA MET A 383 2.03 1.96 18.73
C MET A 383 2.19 3.47 19.00
N GLU A 384 2.02 3.92 20.24
CA GLU A 384 2.25 5.32 20.58
C GLU A 384 3.71 5.72 20.41
N TYR A 385 4.63 4.86 20.87
CA TYR A 385 6.05 5.04 20.67
C TYR A 385 6.43 5.13 19.18
N ILE A 386 5.90 4.23 18.34
CA ILE A 386 6.12 4.25 16.89
C ILE A 386 5.66 5.57 16.28
N LEU A 387 4.45 6.05 16.59
CA LEU A 387 3.93 7.29 16.01
C LEU A 387 4.72 8.51 16.48
N ALA A 388 5.06 8.58 17.77
CA ALA A 388 5.88 9.66 18.32
C ALA A 388 7.29 9.68 17.71
N SER A 389 7.86 8.50 17.44
CA SER A 389 9.19 8.38 16.81
C SER A 389 9.17 8.85 15.36
N LEU A 390 8.14 8.48 14.60
CA LEU A 390 7.96 8.98 13.22
C LEU A 390 7.81 10.51 13.18
N ASP A 391 7.12 11.11 14.15
CA ASP A 391 6.98 12.57 14.28
C ASP A 391 8.29 13.25 14.62
N MET A 392 9.04 12.69 15.57
CA MET A 392 10.38 13.17 15.90
C MET A 392 11.29 13.13 14.67
N PHE A 393 11.26 12.04 13.92
CA PHE A 393 12.07 11.83 12.72
C PHE A 393 11.73 12.79 11.58
N ASP A 394 10.45 13.10 11.39
CA ASP A 394 10.02 14.09 10.40
C ASP A 394 10.53 15.48 10.76
N HIS A 395 10.38 15.90 12.03
CA HIS A 395 10.93 17.18 12.52
C HIS A 395 12.45 17.25 12.46
N VAL A 396 13.16 16.17 12.77
CA VAL A 396 14.63 16.12 12.61
C VAL A 396 15.00 16.28 11.14
N ALA A 397 14.28 15.64 10.22
CA ALA A 397 14.54 15.78 8.80
C ALA A 397 14.32 17.23 8.30
N GLU A 398 13.24 17.88 8.73
CA GLU A 398 12.98 19.31 8.45
C GLU A 398 14.10 20.22 8.98
N ASN A 399 14.50 20.03 10.24
CA ASN A 399 15.58 20.80 10.85
C ASN A 399 16.92 20.60 10.13
N LEU A 400 17.21 19.38 9.66
CA LEU A 400 18.41 19.11 8.88
C LEU A 400 18.37 19.77 7.51
N ILE A 401 17.20 19.84 6.87
CA ILE A 401 17.01 20.58 5.61
C ILE A 401 17.35 22.06 5.84
N ASP A 402 16.79 22.69 6.87
CA ASP A 402 17.07 24.10 7.17
C ASP A 402 18.54 24.34 7.53
N CYS A 403 19.13 23.43 8.32
CA CYS A 403 20.55 23.46 8.66
C CYS A 403 21.44 23.44 7.40
N THR A 404 21.13 22.57 6.43
CA THR A 404 21.90 22.51 5.17
C THR A 404 21.82 23.81 4.37
N PHE A 405 20.65 24.46 4.30
CA PHE A 405 20.48 25.74 3.60
C PHE A 405 21.24 26.87 4.30
N ASN A 406 21.22 26.90 5.63
CA ASN A 406 21.96 27.88 6.43
C ASN A 406 23.48 27.72 6.25
N MET A 407 24.00 26.49 6.29
CA MET A 407 25.43 26.23 6.07
C MET A 407 25.85 26.57 4.64
N ALA A 408 25.06 26.21 3.63
CA ALA A 408 25.34 26.56 2.23
C ALA A 408 25.37 28.08 1.99
N SER A 409 24.46 28.82 2.64
CA SER A 409 24.43 30.29 2.59
C SER A 409 25.64 30.91 3.30
N GLY A 410 26.10 30.30 4.39
CA GLY A 410 27.32 30.67 5.09
C GLY A 410 28.57 30.52 4.21
N ASP A 411 28.71 29.37 3.53
CA ASP A 411 29.81 29.12 2.59
C ASP A 411 29.81 30.10 1.42
N MET A 412 28.63 30.42 0.87
CA MET A 412 28.47 31.42 -0.20
C MET A 412 28.89 32.82 0.28
N SER A 413 28.52 33.19 1.50
CA SER A 413 28.92 34.46 2.11
C SER A 413 30.44 34.53 2.34
N GLN A 414 31.06 33.44 2.79
CA GLN A 414 32.51 33.38 3.02
C GLN A 414 33.29 33.40 1.71
N THR A 415 32.85 32.66 0.68
CA THR A 415 33.49 32.68 -0.64
C THR A 415 33.37 34.05 -1.29
N MET A 416 32.22 34.72 -1.19
CA MET A 416 32.05 36.10 -1.64
C MET A 416 32.99 37.06 -0.92
N ARG A 417 33.14 36.95 0.42
CA ARG A 417 34.09 37.77 1.19
C ARG A 417 35.55 37.53 0.77
N ARG A 418 35.94 36.28 0.51
CA ARG A 418 37.30 35.94 0.03
C ARG A 418 37.55 36.52 -1.36
N LEU A 419 36.59 36.39 -2.28
CA LEU A 419 36.69 36.98 -3.61
C LEU A 419 36.80 38.50 -3.54
N MET A 420 35.93 39.16 -2.75
CA MET A 420 36.00 40.62 -2.57
C MET A 420 37.34 41.07 -2.01
N LEU A 421 37.93 40.36 -1.05
CA LEU A 421 39.26 40.70 -0.53
C LEU A 421 40.35 40.63 -1.61
N VAL A 422 40.33 39.59 -2.45
CA VAL A 422 41.26 39.48 -3.58
C VAL A 422 41.03 40.60 -4.59
N THR A 423 39.78 40.90 -4.93
CA THR A 423 39.42 41.98 -5.86
C THR A 423 39.83 43.36 -5.34
N VAL A 424 39.60 43.65 -4.05
CA VAL A 424 39.98 44.93 -3.42
C VAL A 424 41.50 45.14 -3.46
N ILE A 425 42.30 44.06 -3.37
CA ILE A 425 43.77 44.15 -3.49
C ILE A 425 44.19 44.26 -4.96
N MET A 426 43.62 43.44 -5.85
CA MET A 426 44.07 43.32 -7.24
C MET A 426 43.62 44.48 -8.13
N LEU A 427 42.44 45.04 -7.91
CA LEU A 427 41.87 46.11 -8.73
C LEU A 427 42.73 47.40 -8.74
N PRO A 428 43.19 47.94 -7.60
CA PRO A 428 44.11 49.09 -7.62
C PRO A 428 45.49 48.73 -8.19
N LEU A 429 46.04 47.55 -7.89
CA LEU A 429 47.34 47.14 -8.45
C LEU A 429 47.30 46.99 -9.97
N THR A 430 46.23 46.39 -10.51
CA THR A 430 46.02 46.26 -11.96
C THR A 430 45.78 47.61 -12.62
N PHE A 431 45.06 48.54 -11.96
CA PHE A 431 44.91 49.91 -12.44
C PHE A 431 46.26 50.64 -12.54
N ILE A 432 47.09 50.56 -11.50
CA ILE A 432 48.43 51.18 -11.49
C ILE A 432 49.31 50.55 -12.56
N SER A 433 49.36 49.22 -12.66
CA SER A 433 50.13 48.51 -13.69
C SER A 433 49.67 48.89 -15.11
N GLY A 434 48.36 48.95 -15.34
CA GLY A 434 47.79 49.37 -16.61
C GLY A 434 48.13 50.83 -16.97
N TYR A 435 48.15 51.73 -15.98
CA TYR A 435 48.59 53.12 -16.17
C TYR A 435 50.06 53.18 -16.62
N PHE A 436 50.95 52.47 -15.93
CA PHE A 436 52.38 52.48 -16.27
C PHE A 436 52.66 51.87 -17.65
N VAL A 437 52.00 50.76 -18.01
CA VAL A 437 52.12 50.16 -19.36
C VAL A 437 51.69 51.16 -20.44
N ARG A 438 50.60 51.90 -20.21
CA ARG A 438 50.14 52.93 -21.15
C ARG A 438 51.10 54.12 -21.25
N SER A 439 51.76 54.49 -20.15
CA SER A 439 52.74 55.58 -20.12
C SER A 439 54.06 55.26 -20.83
N ILE A 440 54.38 53.98 -21.03
CA ILE A 440 55.64 53.51 -21.65
C ILE A 440 55.51 53.36 -23.19
N GLN A 441 54.33 53.58 -23.79
CA GLN A 441 54.27 53.81 -25.25
C GLN A 441 54.96 55.14 -25.59
N PRO A 442 56.08 55.13 -26.32
CA PRO A 442 56.81 56.36 -26.60
C PRO A 442 56.00 57.19 -27.60
N SER A 443 55.66 58.41 -27.21
CA SER A 443 55.42 59.50 -28.15
C SER A 443 56.77 59.83 -28.82
N SER A 444 57.17 59.04 -29.81
CA SER A 444 58.31 59.35 -30.68
C SER A 444 57.79 59.37 -32.11
N GLY A 445 57.92 60.53 -32.73
CA GLY A 445 57.07 60.98 -33.81
C GLY A 445 57.34 60.36 -35.18
N SER A 446 56.34 60.51 -36.06
CA SER A 446 56.56 60.58 -37.50
C SER A 446 56.29 62.02 -37.95
N LEU A 447 57.27 62.89 -37.73
CA LEU A 447 57.40 64.16 -38.44
C LEU A 447 57.92 63.79 -39.84
N VAL A 448 57.02 63.44 -40.76
CA VAL A 448 57.36 63.24 -42.18
C VAL A 448 57.20 64.59 -42.87
N LEU A 449 58.30 65.35 -42.95
CA LEU A 449 58.38 66.52 -43.82
C LEU A 449 59.74 66.56 -44.52
N ASN A 450 59.76 66.07 -45.75
CA ASN A 450 60.65 66.41 -46.88
C ASN A 450 60.47 65.31 -47.94
N ARG A 451 60.44 65.53 -49.26
CA ARG A 451 60.51 66.71 -50.14
C ARG A 451 60.38 66.13 -51.57
N PHE A 452 59.91 66.94 -52.52
CA PHE A 452 60.19 66.87 -53.96
C PHE A 452 59.49 65.85 -54.90
N ARG A 453 58.72 66.46 -55.83
CA ARG A 453 58.70 66.32 -57.31
C ARG A 453 58.00 65.12 -57.95
N GLY A 454 57.07 65.44 -58.85
CA GLY A 454 56.53 64.57 -59.89
C GLY A 454 55.12 64.96 -60.24
#